data_AF-A0A345R7K5-F1
#
_entry.id   AF-A0A345R7K5-F1
#
_cell.length_a   1.000
_cell.length_b   1.000
_cell.length_c   1.000
_cell.angle_alpha   90.00
_cell.angle_beta   90.00
_cell.angle_gamma   90.00
#
_symmetry.space_group_name_H-M   'P 1'
#
loop_
_entity.id
_entity.type
_entity.pdbx_description
1 polymer ?
#
loop_
_entity_poly.entity_id
_entity_poly.type
_entity_poly.pdbx_seq_one_letter_code
_entity_poly.pdbx_strand_id
1 'polypeptide(L)'
;MKDKDFYTKANRKASVVRTDLMELPDGSLGRPRAEQLSNLRDSELLRAVANGDIVWRLAIFFRIGFDEEQCSNCWFASKESAEAAKAEYTVGSEYAQTDFLKSTSNKFDASNLSLATELSVYRRGEPPYILIYEILQGAGVQNYHQLSEEVLAWIGDDGKRELSERFGENWSAVAALEYCVKQFDPTSLATLAARVIVADFIAQDSYDAGYASRELEQAHGGAERIAMQSLEARRAAGKSGGEASRKRRLANLEVLIEEIEKLSGAVGLISEDRIVEQAFEAAKNRESNMPKSRKTLEDYGTELRSEEPFKSRFEAVFRKNA
;
A
#
# COMPACT_ATOMS: atom_id res chain seq x y z
N MET A 1 -26.88 14.38 -1.31
CA MET A 1 -26.21 13.74 -2.46
C MET A 1 -24.75 13.60 -2.09
N LYS A 2 -24.16 12.41 -2.22
CA LYS A 2 -22.71 12.24 -1.99
C LYS A 2 -21.92 12.99 -3.06
N ASP A 3 -20.69 13.36 -2.75
CA ASP A 3 -19.76 13.97 -3.72
C ASP A 3 -19.45 12.98 -4.86
N LYS A 4 -19.27 13.46 -6.10
CA LYS A 4 -18.87 12.63 -7.27
C LYS A 4 -17.61 11.84 -6.95
N ASP A 5 -16.68 12.46 -6.21
CA ASP A 5 -15.45 11.86 -5.73
C ASP A 5 -15.64 10.58 -4.89
N PHE A 6 -16.77 10.44 -4.20
CA PHE A 6 -17.08 9.22 -3.44
C PHE A 6 -17.24 8.01 -4.37
N TYR A 7 -17.71 8.22 -5.60
CA TYR A 7 -17.97 7.14 -6.55
C TYR A 7 -16.79 6.85 -7.48
N THR A 8 -15.99 7.87 -7.79
CA THR A 8 -14.96 7.82 -8.85
C THR A 8 -13.54 7.60 -8.33
N LYS A 9 -13.25 7.93 -7.06
CA LYS A 9 -11.93 7.69 -6.47
C LYS A 9 -11.75 6.23 -6.06
N ALA A 10 -10.50 5.80 -5.97
CA ALA A 10 -10.14 4.49 -5.45
C ALA A 10 -10.74 4.30 -4.05
N ASN A 11 -11.54 3.24 -3.86
CA ASN A 11 -11.99 2.87 -2.51
C ASN A 11 -10.89 2.16 -1.74
N ARG A 12 -9.99 1.50 -2.47
CA ARG A 12 -8.95 0.64 -1.92
C ARG A 12 -7.62 1.10 -2.47
N LYS A 13 -6.72 1.52 -1.58
CA LYS A 13 -5.38 1.88 -1.99
C LYS A 13 -4.52 0.63 -2.09
N ALA A 14 -3.83 0.47 -3.22
CA ALA A 14 -2.72 -0.46 -3.31
C ALA A 14 -1.50 0.17 -2.63
N SER A 15 -0.85 -0.58 -1.74
CA SER A 15 0.35 -0.13 -1.05
C SER A 15 1.48 -1.13 -1.20
N VAL A 16 2.68 -0.64 -1.47
CA VAL A 16 3.87 -1.49 -1.59
C VAL A 16 4.20 -2.08 -0.21
N VAL A 17 4.29 -3.40 -0.15
CA VAL A 17 4.63 -4.15 1.08
C VAL A 17 6.13 -4.44 1.12
N ARG A 18 6.70 -4.85 -0.02
CA ARG A 18 8.14 -5.09 -0.19
C ARG A 18 8.53 -5.08 -1.67
N THR A 19 9.83 -4.95 -1.92
CA THR A 19 10.39 -5.05 -3.27
C THR A 19 11.63 -5.94 -3.27
N ASP A 20 11.65 -6.91 -4.19
CA ASP A 20 12.75 -7.85 -4.36
C ASP A 20 13.40 -7.61 -5.73
N LEU A 21 14.72 -7.42 -5.73
CA LEU A 21 15.50 -7.25 -6.96
C LEU A 21 16.30 -8.52 -7.22
N MET A 22 16.18 -9.08 -8.42
CA MET A 22 16.79 -10.34 -8.79
C MET A 22 17.53 -10.21 -10.14
N GLU A 23 18.74 -10.76 -10.18
CA GLU A 23 19.51 -10.95 -11.40
C GLU A 23 19.05 -12.25 -12.10
N LEU A 24 18.79 -12.18 -13.40
CA LEU A 24 18.32 -13.31 -14.21
C LEU A 24 19.26 -13.54 -15.40
N PRO A 25 20.30 -14.38 -15.23
CA PRO A 25 21.12 -14.88 -16.34
C PRO A 25 20.29 -15.60 -17.41
N ASP A 26 20.88 -15.80 -18.59
CA ASP A 26 20.22 -16.59 -19.64
C ASP A 26 19.84 -18.00 -19.16
N GLY A 27 18.68 -18.47 -19.60
CA GLY A 27 18.09 -19.74 -19.15
C GLY A 27 17.43 -19.74 -17.75
N SER A 28 17.46 -18.63 -17.01
CA SER A 28 16.83 -18.54 -15.68
C SER A 28 15.31 -18.68 -15.73
N LEU A 29 14.74 -19.38 -14.74
CA LEU A 29 13.29 -19.50 -14.58
C LEU A 29 12.68 -18.11 -14.27
N GLY A 30 11.73 -17.66 -15.08
CA GLY A 30 11.08 -16.34 -14.94
C GLY A 30 11.75 -15.20 -15.71
N ARG A 31 12.80 -15.50 -16.49
CA ARG A 31 13.33 -14.58 -17.51
C ARG A 31 12.31 -14.44 -18.65
N PRO A 32 11.97 -13.22 -19.10
CA PRO A 32 11.05 -13.04 -20.21
C PRO A 32 11.70 -13.54 -21.51
N ARG A 33 10.89 -14.16 -22.37
CA ARG A 33 11.32 -14.55 -23.72
C ARG A 33 11.13 -13.37 -24.69
N ALA A 34 11.92 -13.35 -25.76
CA ALA A 34 11.85 -12.27 -26.75
C ALA A 34 10.44 -12.11 -27.35
N GLU A 35 9.71 -13.22 -27.55
CA GLU A 35 8.34 -13.18 -28.07
C GLU A 35 7.35 -12.51 -27.10
N GLN A 36 7.60 -12.58 -25.80
CA GLN A 36 6.76 -11.92 -24.78
C GLN A 36 6.98 -10.40 -24.75
N LEU A 37 8.07 -9.93 -25.35
CA LEU A 37 8.45 -8.53 -25.41
C LEU A 37 8.20 -7.91 -26.80
N SER A 38 7.58 -8.63 -27.73
CA SER A 38 7.43 -8.20 -29.13
C SER A 38 6.68 -6.88 -29.32
N ASN A 39 5.83 -6.52 -28.37
CA ASN A 39 5.07 -5.27 -28.38
C ASN A 39 5.91 -4.05 -27.93
N LEU A 40 7.08 -4.29 -27.31
CA LEU A 40 8.04 -3.28 -26.90
C LEU A 40 9.01 -3.03 -28.06
N ARG A 41 8.51 -2.33 -29.10
CA ARG A 41 9.15 -2.18 -30.42
C ARG A 41 10.60 -1.66 -30.40
N ASP A 42 11.08 -1.05 -29.32
CA ASP A 42 12.47 -0.65 -29.16
C ASP A 42 12.87 -0.51 -27.68
N SER A 43 12.97 -1.64 -26.97
CA SER A 43 13.47 -1.65 -25.59
C SER A 43 14.88 -2.24 -25.53
N GLU A 44 15.77 -1.60 -24.77
CA GLU A 44 17.08 -2.17 -24.42
C GLU A 44 16.94 -3.57 -23.80
N LEU A 45 15.81 -3.81 -23.11
CA LEU A 45 15.45 -5.12 -22.57
C LEU A 45 15.32 -6.18 -23.66
N LEU A 46 14.66 -5.89 -24.79
CA LEU A 46 14.53 -6.85 -25.89
C LEU A 46 15.91 -7.23 -26.46
N ARG A 47 16.83 -6.27 -26.58
CA ARG A 47 18.20 -6.53 -27.05
C ARG A 47 18.97 -7.39 -26.04
N ALA A 48 18.90 -7.05 -24.76
CA ALA A 48 19.54 -7.83 -23.69
C ALA A 48 19.00 -9.27 -23.64
N VAL A 49 17.69 -9.45 -23.81
CA VAL A 49 17.08 -10.79 -23.90
C VAL A 49 17.58 -11.55 -25.13
N ALA A 50 17.59 -10.92 -26.32
CA ALA A 50 17.99 -11.55 -27.57
C ALA A 50 19.48 -11.96 -27.61
N ASN A 51 20.35 -11.19 -26.94
CA ASN A 51 21.78 -11.45 -26.88
C ASN A 51 22.17 -12.46 -25.77
N GLY A 52 21.23 -12.87 -24.92
CA GLY A 52 21.55 -13.68 -23.74
C GLY A 52 22.24 -12.90 -22.61
N ASP A 53 22.19 -11.57 -22.64
CA ASP A 53 22.77 -10.72 -21.59
C ASP A 53 21.98 -10.86 -20.29
N ILE A 54 22.58 -10.61 -19.13
CA ILE A 54 21.86 -10.61 -17.85
C ILE A 54 20.72 -9.58 -17.89
N VAL A 55 19.53 -9.97 -17.41
CA VAL A 55 18.41 -9.04 -17.19
C VAL A 55 18.06 -8.99 -15.71
N TRP A 56 17.43 -7.90 -15.29
CA TRP A 56 17.07 -7.66 -13.90
C TRP A 56 15.56 -7.67 -13.75
N ARG A 57 15.07 -8.36 -12.71
CA ARG A 57 13.65 -8.38 -12.34
C ARG A 57 13.45 -7.65 -11.02
N LEU A 58 12.58 -6.65 -11.04
CA LEU A 58 12.02 -6.04 -9.85
C LEU A 58 10.64 -6.66 -9.59
N ALA A 59 10.54 -7.47 -8.54
CA ALA A 59 9.26 -7.95 -8.04
C ALA A 59 8.73 -6.95 -7.01
N ILE A 60 7.57 -6.37 -7.29
CA ILE A 60 6.89 -5.40 -6.44
C ILE A 60 5.72 -6.12 -5.79
N PHE A 61 5.84 -6.35 -4.48
CA PHE A 61 4.76 -6.95 -3.71
C PHE A 61 3.91 -5.84 -3.12
N PHE A 62 2.60 -5.88 -3.37
CA PHE A 62 1.67 -4.86 -2.93
C PHE A 62 0.40 -5.49 -2.38
N ARG A 63 -0.34 -4.71 -1.60
CA ARG A 63 -1.64 -5.11 -1.06
C ARG A 63 -2.68 -4.04 -1.36
N ILE A 64 -3.83 -4.46 -1.86
CA ILE A 64 -5.00 -3.61 -2.05
C ILE A 64 -5.80 -3.68 -0.75
N GLY A 65 -5.74 -2.62 0.06
CA GLY A 65 -6.40 -2.57 1.38
C GLY A 65 -6.05 -3.76 2.29
N PHE A 66 -7.01 -4.64 2.57
CA PHE A 66 -6.84 -5.82 3.44
C PHE A 66 -6.68 -7.16 2.70
N ASP A 67 -6.54 -7.15 1.39
CA ASP A 67 -6.39 -8.38 0.61
C ASP A 67 -5.07 -9.12 0.88
N GLU A 68 -4.94 -10.29 0.28
CA GLU A 68 -3.68 -10.99 0.21
C GLU A 68 -2.61 -10.19 -0.55
N GLU A 69 -1.34 -10.48 -0.26
CA GLU A 69 -0.21 -9.88 -0.98
C GLU A 69 -0.24 -10.34 -2.45
N GLN A 70 -0.21 -9.36 -3.37
CA GLN A 70 -0.08 -9.59 -4.81
C GLN A 70 1.33 -9.20 -5.26
N CYS A 71 1.73 -9.67 -6.45
CA CYS A 71 3.04 -9.41 -7.02
C CYS A 71 2.93 -8.91 -8.46
N SER A 72 3.58 -7.78 -8.74
CA SER A 72 3.82 -7.29 -10.09
C SER A 72 5.31 -7.41 -10.41
N ASN A 73 5.63 -7.67 -11.68
CA ASN A 73 7.01 -7.82 -12.12
C ASN A 73 7.35 -6.76 -13.17
N CYS A 74 8.47 -6.08 -12.97
CA CYS A 74 9.09 -5.21 -13.96
C CYS A 74 10.46 -5.79 -14.35
N TRP A 75 10.82 -5.65 -15.61
CA TRP A 75 12.07 -6.18 -16.17
C TRP A 75 12.92 -5.05 -16.75
N PHE A 76 14.23 -5.14 -16.52
CA PHE A 76 15.20 -4.11 -16.91
C PHE A 76 16.43 -4.75 -17.56
N ALA A 77 17.03 -4.04 -18.50
CA ALA A 77 18.26 -4.48 -19.17
C ALA A 77 19.52 -4.31 -18.29
N SER A 78 19.47 -3.42 -17.30
CA SER A 78 20.62 -3.06 -16.46
C SER A 78 20.25 -3.04 -14.98
N LYS A 79 21.28 -3.17 -14.14
CA LYS A 79 21.13 -3.11 -12.68
C LYS A 79 20.72 -1.71 -12.24
N GLU A 80 21.35 -0.70 -12.84
CA GLU A 80 21.17 0.71 -12.52
C GLU A 80 19.72 1.13 -12.75
N SER A 81 19.12 0.75 -13.89
CA SER A 81 17.71 1.04 -14.18
C SER A 81 16.76 0.33 -13.20
N ALA A 82 17.09 -0.90 -12.80
CA ALA A 82 16.27 -1.65 -11.86
C ALA A 82 16.35 -1.09 -10.43
N GLU A 83 17.53 -0.63 -9.99
CA GLU A 83 17.71 0.05 -8.70
C GLU A 83 17.04 1.43 -8.68
N ALA A 84 17.11 2.18 -9.78
CA ALA A 84 16.40 3.44 -9.92
C ALA A 84 14.88 3.24 -9.81
N ALA A 85 14.32 2.26 -10.54
CA ALA A 85 12.91 1.91 -10.42
C ALA A 85 12.54 1.44 -9.00
N LYS A 86 13.39 0.63 -8.36
CA LYS A 86 13.16 0.17 -6.97
C LYS A 86 13.03 1.34 -5.99
N ALA A 87 13.77 2.44 -6.20
CA ALA A 87 13.70 3.61 -5.34
C ALA A 87 12.33 4.33 -5.41
N GLU A 88 11.58 4.16 -6.50
CA GLU A 88 10.22 4.69 -6.64
C GLU A 88 9.18 3.88 -5.82
N TYR A 89 9.44 2.58 -5.60
CA TYR A 89 8.57 1.65 -4.89
C TYR A 89 9.03 1.39 -3.45
N THR A 90 9.01 2.43 -2.62
CA THR A 90 9.32 2.33 -1.19
C THR A 90 8.20 1.65 -0.40
N VAL A 91 8.55 0.89 0.65
CA VAL A 91 7.55 0.22 1.49
C VAL A 91 6.59 1.25 2.09
N GLY A 92 5.29 1.04 1.87
CA GLY A 92 4.21 1.94 2.28
C GLY A 92 3.86 3.03 1.26
N SER A 93 4.59 3.17 0.15
CA SER A 93 4.16 4.05 -0.94
C SER A 93 2.90 3.50 -1.63
N GLU A 94 2.12 4.41 -2.20
CA GLU A 94 0.95 4.05 -3.00
C GLU A 94 1.43 3.39 -4.30
N TYR A 95 0.98 2.16 -4.56
CA TYR A 95 1.22 1.48 -5.82
C TYR A 95 0.16 1.95 -6.79
N ALA A 96 0.54 2.77 -7.78
CA ALA A 96 -0.36 3.08 -8.87
C ALA A 96 -0.61 1.79 -9.63
N GLN A 97 -1.82 1.23 -9.53
CA GLN A 97 -2.24 0.10 -10.36
C GLN A 97 -2.54 0.61 -11.77
N THR A 98 -1.58 1.32 -12.35
CA THR A 98 -1.58 1.73 -13.74
C THR A 98 -0.96 0.58 -14.51
N ASP A 99 -1.76 -0.08 -15.36
CA ASP A 99 -1.38 -0.45 -16.73
C ASP A 99 -1.97 -1.77 -17.23
N PHE A 100 -2.44 -2.68 -16.37
CA PHE A 100 -3.05 -3.91 -16.90
C PHE A 100 -4.44 -3.71 -17.52
N LEU A 101 -5.19 -2.68 -17.10
CA LEU A 101 -6.56 -2.42 -17.57
C LEU A 101 -6.72 -1.11 -18.34
N LYS A 102 -5.80 -0.15 -18.19
CA LYS A 102 -5.90 1.13 -18.90
C LYS A 102 -5.23 1.01 -20.26
N SER A 103 -6.03 0.97 -21.32
CA SER A 103 -5.52 1.11 -22.69
C SER A 103 -4.63 2.35 -22.79
N THR A 104 -3.44 2.21 -23.39
CA THR A 104 -2.50 3.31 -23.65
C THR A 104 -3.06 4.34 -24.63
N SER A 105 -4.10 3.97 -25.39
CA SER A 105 -4.84 4.86 -26.26
C SER A 105 -5.98 5.57 -25.52
N ASN A 106 -6.14 6.88 -25.75
CA ASN A 106 -7.34 7.62 -25.34
C ASN A 106 -8.51 7.46 -26.32
N LYS A 107 -8.29 6.77 -27.45
CA LYS A 107 -9.33 6.40 -28.39
C LYS A 107 -9.90 5.05 -27.99
N PHE A 108 -11.23 4.98 -27.96
CA PHE A 108 -11.98 3.73 -27.89
C PHE A 108 -11.52 2.81 -29.03
N ASP A 109 -11.09 1.59 -28.69
CA ASP A 109 -10.64 0.57 -29.64
C ASP A 109 -11.33 -0.74 -29.28
N ALA A 110 -12.44 -1.03 -29.96
CA ALA A 110 -13.23 -2.22 -29.69
C ALA A 110 -12.60 -3.52 -30.20
N SER A 111 -11.45 -3.44 -30.90
CA SER A 111 -10.67 -4.63 -31.27
C SER A 111 -9.90 -5.25 -30.09
N ASN A 112 -9.75 -4.53 -28.97
CA ASN A 112 -8.96 -4.94 -27.80
C ASN A 112 -9.74 -4.91 -26.48
N LEU A 113 -10.97 -5.45 -26.46
CA LEU A 113 -11.68 -5.70 -25.19
C LEU A 113 -10.80 -6.55 -24.27
N SER A 114 -10.49 -6.02 -23.09
CA SER A 114 -9.51 -6.64 -22.20
C SER A 114 -9.98 -8.03 -21.74
N LEU A 115 -9.02 -8.96 -21.67
CA LEU A 115 -9.16 -10.36 -21.26
C LEU A 115 -9.90 -10.56 -19.91
N ALA A 116 -10.10 -9.49 -19.13
CA ALA A 116 -10.84 -9.48 -17.87
C ALA A 116 -12.36 -9.74 -18.01
N THR A 117 -12.89 -9.86 -19.23
CA THR A 117 -14.32 -10.07 -19.51
C THR A 117 -14.71 -11.55 -19.63
N GLU A 118 -13.75 -12.47 -19.63
CA GLU A 118 -14.01 -13.91 -19.71
C GLU A 118 -13.56 -14.59 -18.40
N LEU A 119 -14.47 -15.13 -17.55
CA LEU A 119 -14.31 -16.41 -16.78
C LEU A 119 -15.38 -16.74 -15.67
N SER A 120 -16.09 -17.86 -15.91
CA SER A 120 -16.87 -18.88 -15.12
C SER A 120 -17.38 -18.86 -13.63
N VAL A 121 -18.69 -19.16 -13.46
CA VAL A 121 -19.52 -20.22 -12.73
C VAL A 121 -19.36 -20.62 -11.22
N TYR A 122 -20.38 -20.31 -10.38
CA TYR A 122 -21.28 -21.13 -9.49
C TYR A 122 -21.92 -20.34 -8.30
N ARG A 123 -23.27 -20.33 -8.26
CA ARG A 123 -24.22 -19.95 -7.20
C ARG A 123 -24.64 -18.47 -7.06
N ARG A 124 -25.96 -18.32 -6.91
CA ARG A 124 -26.78 -17.12 -7.10
C ARG A 124 -26.87 -16.23 -5.86
N GLY A 125 -26.60 -14.94 -6.04
CA GLY A 125 -27.27 -13.84 -5.34
C GLY A 125 -27.75 -12.86 -6.41
N GLU A 126 -28.91 -12.22 -6.21
CA GLU A 126 -29.38 -11.17 -7.13
C GLU A 126 -28.48 -9.93 -6.96
N PRO A 127 -27.95 -9.32 -8.04
CA PRO A 127 -27.16 -8.11 -7.94
C PRO A 127 -27.95 -6.96 -7.29
N PRO A 128 -27.30 -6.07 -6.51
CA PRO A 128 -27.96 -4.94 -5.86
C PRO A 128 -28.23 -3.81 -6.87
N TYR A 129 -29.11 -4.03 -7.86
CA TYR A 129 -29.30 -3.12 -9.00
C TYR A 129 -29.60 -1.67 -8.59
N ILE A 130 -30.35 -1.44 -7.53
CA ILE A 130 -30.62 -0.08 -7.01
C ILE A 130 -29.31 0.64 -6.67
N LEU A 131 -28.41 -0.05 -5.94
CA LEU A 131 -27.11 0.49 -5.56
C LEU A 131 -26.23 0.75 -6.78
N ILE A 132 -26.22 -0.18 -7.74
CA ILE A 132 -25.45 -0.07 -8.98
C ILE A 132 -25.87 1.19 -9.75
N TYR A 133 -27.17 1.39 -9.96
CA TYR A 133 -27.68 2.56 -10.68
C TYR A 133 -27.44 3.86 -9.91
N GLU A 134 -27.61 3.86 -8.57
CA GLU A 134 -27.27 5.01 -7.73
C GLU A 134 -25.80 5.42 -7.90
N ILE A 135 -24.88 4.43 -7.90
CA ILE A 135 -23.45 4.65 -8.04
C ILE A 135 -23.10 5.20 -9.43
N LEU A 136 -23.61 4.58 -10.50
CA LEU A 136 -23.33 5.03 -11.87
C LEU A 136 -23.94 6.42 -12.15
N GLN A 137 -25.10 6.72 -11.59
CA GLN A 137 -25.69 8.05 -11.64
C GLN A 137 -24.87 9.07 -10.84
N GLY A 138 -24.46 8.71 -9.61
CA GLY A 138 -23.60 9.55 -8.77
C GLY A 138 -22.23 9.82 -9.39
N ALA A 139 -21.70 8.88 -10.18
CA ALA A 139 -20.46 9.03 -10.94
C ALA A 139 -20.63 9.82 -12.25
N GLY A 140 -21.85 10.15 -12.67
CA GLY A 140 -22.13 10.82 -13.94
C GLY A 140 -21.99 9.92 -15.18
N VAL A 141 -21.97 8.60 -15.00
CA VAL A 141 -21.88 7.61 -16.09
C VAL A 141 -23.26 7.37 -16.71
N GLN A 142 -24.32 7.41 -15.89
CA GLN A 142 -25.69 7.20 -16.31
C GLN A 142 -26.63 8.31 -15.81
N ASN A 143 -27.71 8.52 -16.55
CA ASN A 143 -28.87 9.32 -16.16
C ASN A 143 -30.12 8.47 -16.37
N TYR A 144 -30.84 8.13 -15.29
CA TYR A 144 -32.09 7.35 -15.36
C TYR A 144 -31.97 6.06 -16.21
N HIS A 145 -30.96 5.23 -15.93
CA HIS A 145 -30.65 3.98 -16.64
C HIS A 145 -30.17 4.13 -18.10
N GLN A 146 -29.99 5.35 -18.60
CA GLN A 146 -29.37 5.62 -19.90
C GLN A 146 -27.94 6.14 -19.71
N LEU A 147 -27.07 5.97 -20.70
CA LEU A 147 -25.74 6.58 -20.68
C LEU A 147 -25.85 8.11 -20.60
N SER A 148 -24.93 8.74 -19.88
CA SER A 148 -24.84 10.19 -19.85
C SER A 148 -24.34 10.74 -21.19
N GLU A 149 -24.63 12.02 -21.47
CA GLU A 149 -24.13 12.71 -22.66
C GLU A 149 -22.60 12.70 -22.72
N GLU A 150 -21.93 12.74 -21.57
CA GLU A 150 -20.47 12.67 -21.46
C GLU A 150 -19.93 11.32 -21.97
N VAL A 151 -20.54 10.21 -21.57
CA VAL A 151 -20.15 8.87 -22.05
C VAL A 151 -20.44 8.73 -23.55
N LEU A 152 -21.60 9.20 -24.01
CA LEU A 152 -21.96 9.15 -25.44
C LEU A 152 -20.99 9.98 -26.30
N ALA A 153 -20.61 11.17 -25.85
CA ALA A 153 -19.64 12.02 -26.52
C ALA A 153 -18.23 11.39 -26.54
N TRP A 154 -17.85 10.69 -25.46
CA TRP A 154 -16.56 10.00 -25.38
C TRP A 154 -16.45 8.83 -26.36
N ILE A 155 -17.50 8.01 -26.48
CA ILE A 155 -17.52 6.83 -27.39
C ILE A 155 -17.65 7.25 -28.85
N GLY A 156 -18.47 8.28 -29.13
CA GLY A 156 -18.78 8.72 -30.48
C GLY A 156 -19.69 7.76 -31.26
N ASP A 157 -20.13 8.21 -32.44
CA ASP A 157 -21.10 7.46 -33.25
C ASP A 157 -20.54 6.14 -33.80
N ASP A 158 -19.26 6.12 -34.18
CA ASP A 158 -18.60 4.92 -34.68
C ASP A 158 -18.48 3.85 -33.59
N GLY A 159 -18.03 4.22 -32.38
CA GLY A 159 -17.94 3.30 -31.24
C GLY A 159 -19.31 2.80 -30.79
N LYS A 160 -20.34 3.65 -30.84
CA LYS A 160 -21.72 3.25 -30.58
C LYS A 160 -22.20 2.22 -31.60
N ARG A 161 -21.97 2.46 -32.90
CA ARG A 161 -22.34 1.52 -33.97
C ARG A 161 -21.65 0.17 -33.74
N GLU A 162 -20.34 0.17 -33.53
CA GLU A 162 -19.57 -1.06 -33.33
C GLU A 162 -20.02 -1.84 -32.09
N LEU A 163 -20.20 -1.17 -30.95
CA LEU A 163 -20.70 -1.81 -29.74
C LEU A 163 -22.13 -2.35 -29.93
N SER A 164 -23.00 -1.63 -30.64
CA SER A 164 -24.37 -2.07 -30.92
C SER A 164 -24.39 -3.28 -31.86
N GLU A 165 -23.54 -3.31 -32.88
CA GLU A 165 -23.39 -4.45 -33.79
C GLU A 165 -22.87 -5.69 -33.05
N ARG A 166 -21.95 -5.51 -32.11
CA ARG A 166 -21.32 -6.64 -31.38
C ARG A 166 -22.14 -7.14 -30.20
N PHE A 167 -22.79 -6.25 -29.44
CA PHE A 167 -23.43 -6.59 -28.15
C PHE A 167 -24.95 -6.38 -28.15
N GLY A 168 -25.54 -5.98 -29.28
CA GLY A 168 -26.98 -5.80 -29.41
C GLY A 168 -27.51 -4.77 -28.41
N GLU A 169 -28.63 -5.08 -27.76
CA GLU A 169 -29.30 -4.18 -26.80
C GLU A 169 -28.45 -3.85 -25.56
N ASN A 170 -27.47 -4.70 -25.24
CA ASN A 170 -26.63 -4.55 -24.04
C ASN A 170 -25.37 -3.71 -24.28
N TRP A 171 -25.20 -3.11 -25.46
CA TRP A 171 -24.04 -2.29 -25.82
C TRP A 171 -23.75 -1.16 -24.82
N SER A 172 -24.80 -0.61 -24.19
CA SER A 172 -24.71 0.48 -23.22
C SER A 172 -24.02 0.06 -21.91
N ALA A 173 -24.13 -1.20 -21.51
CA ALA A 173 -23.42 -1.75 -20.35
C ALA A 173 -21.91 -1.79 -20.59
N VAL A 174 -21.51 -2.27 -21.77
CA VAL A 174 -20.09 -2.35 -22.17
C VAL A 174 -19.49 -0.96 -22.29
N ALA A 175 -20.22 -0.03 -22.92
CA ALA A 175 -19.88 1.38 -23.00
C ALA A 175 -19.60 2.02 -21.62
N ALA A 176 -20.48 1.77 -20.64
CA ALA A 176 -20.31 2.28 -19.29
C ALA A 176 -19.04 1.71 -18.61
N LEU A 177 -18.78 0.40 -18.76
CA LEU A 177 -17.58 -0.22 -18.21
C LEU A 177 -16.29 0.34 -18.83
N GLU A 178 -16.23 0.41 -20.15
CA GLU A 178 -15.06 0.93 -20.87
C GLU A 178 -14.75 2.38 -20.47
N TYR A 179 -15.80 3.21 -20.35
CA TYR A 179 -15.66 4.56 -19.82
C TYR A 179 -15.12 4.54 -18.37
N CYS A 180 -15.71 3.74 -17.47
CA CYS A 180 -15.25 3.66 -16.07
C CYS A 180 -13.79 3.20 -15.95
N VAL A 181 -13.40 2.15 -16.67
CA VAL A 181 -12.02 1.62 -16.68
C VAL A 181 -11.03 2.69 -17.14
N LYS A 182 -11.43 3.49 -18.14
CA LYS A 182 -10.57 4.53 -18.67
C LYS A 182 -10.48 5.76 -17.76
N GLN A 183 -11.61 6.19 -17.20
CA GLN A 183 -11.72 7.47 -16.49
C GLN A 183 -11.47 7.36 -14.98
N PHE A 184 -11.75 6.20 -14.38
CA PHE A 184 -11.73 6.03 -12.93
C PHE A 184 -10.67 5.02 -12.49
N ASP A 185 -10.52 4.89 -11.17
CA ASP A 185 -9.68 3.85 -10.59
C ASP A 185 -10.35 2.47 -10.74
N PRO A 186 -9.59 1.38 -10.97
CA PRO A 186 -10.15 0.02 -11.04
C PRO A 186 -10.94 -0.40 -9.79
N THR A 187 -10.59 0.15 -8.62
CA THR A 187 -11.24 -0.13 -7.33
C THR A 187 -12.33 0.89 -6.97
N SER A 188 -12.61 1.86 -7.84
CA SER A 188 -13.67 2.84 -7.63
C SER A 188 -15.06 2.18 -7.63
N LEU A 189 -16.03 2.78 -6.95
CA LEU A 189 -17.38 2.24 -6.90
C LEU A 189 -17.99 2.19 -8.30
N ALA A 190 -17.73 3.21 -9.12
CA ALA A 190 -18.21 3.29 -10.49
C ALA A 190 -17.69 2.15 -11.37
N THR A 191 -16.39 1.82 -11.28
CA THR A 191 -15.81 0.70 -12.03
C THR A 191 -16.34 -0.64 -11.53
N LEU A 192 -16.43 -0.85 -10.21
CA LEU A 192 -17.00 -2.07 -9.65
C LEU A 192 -18.48 -2.26 -10.05
N ALA A 193 -19.29 -1.19 -9.99
CA ALA A 193 -20.69 -1.22 -10.40
C ALA A 193 -20.85 -1.57 -11.90
N ALA A 194 -20.05 -0.96 -12.77
CA ALA A 194 -20.08 -1.27 -14.20
C ALA A 194 -19.63 -2.71 -14.49
N ARG A 195 -18.66 -3.25 -13.74
CA ARG A 195 -18.23 -4.65 -13.84
C ARG A 195 -19.37 -5.61 -13.49
N VAL A 196 -20.15 -5.31 -12.44
CA VAL A 196 -21.32 -6.13 -12.07
C VAL A 196 -22.34 -6.17 -13.22
N ILE A 197 -22.66 -5.02 -13.83
CA ILE A 197 -23.60 -4.96 -14.97
C ILE A 197 -23.10 -5.82 -16.14
N VAL A 198 -21.82 -5.68 -16.52
CA VAL A 198 -21.27 -6.45 -17.65
C VAL A 198 -21.22 -7.95 -17.34
N ALA A 199 -20.80 -8.34 -16.13
CA ALA A 199 -20.80 -9.74 -15.72
C ALA A 199 -22.20 -10.36 -15.81
N ASP A 200 -23.23 -9.64 -15.37
CA ASP A 200 -24.60 -10.12 -15.34
C ASP A 200 -25.27 -10.13 -16.72
N PHE A 201 -25.22 -9.01 -17.46
CA PHE A 201 -25.97 -8.86 -18.72
C PHE A 201 -25.22 -9.31 -19.97
N ILE A 202 -23.88 -9.31 -19.96
CA ILE A 202 -23.06 -9.66 -21.14
C ILE A 202 -22.48 -11.05 -20.99
N ALA A 203 -21.70 -11.28 -19.93
CA ALA A 203 -21.04 -12.56 -19.71
C ALA A 203 -22.04 -13.65 -19.26
N GLN A 204 -23.20 -13.24 -18.74
CA GLN A 204 -24.16 -14.11 -18.07
C GLN A 204 -23.48 -14.94 -16.96
N ASP A 205 -22.46 -14.35 -16.35
CA ASP A 205 -21.66 -14.98 -15.31
C ASP A 205 -22.18 -14.56 -13.93
N SER A 206 -23.15 -15.34 -13.45
CA SER A 206 -23.73 -15.14 -12.13
C SER A 206 -22.73 -15.22 -10.97
N TYR A 207 -21.56 -15.84 -11.17
CA TYR A 207 -20.52 -15.93 -10.14
C TYR A 207 -19.79 -14.62 -9.99
N ASP A 208 -19.23 -14.13 -11.09
CA ASP A 208 -18.52 -12.87 -11.14
C ASP A 208 -19.44 -11.71 -10.77
N ALA A 209 -20.69 -11.73 -11.25
CA ALA A 209 -21.70 -10.77 -10.83
C ALA A 209 -21.93 -10.83 -9.31
N GLY A 210 -22.00 -12.02 -8.72
CA GLY A 210 -22.16 -12.21 -7.28
C GLY A 210 -20.96 -11.71 -6.47
N TYR A 211 -19.74 -12.05 -6.87
CA TYR A 211 -18.51 -11.60 -6.19
C TYR A 211 -18.30 -10.11 -6.32
N ALA A 212 -18.42 -9.57 -7.54
CA ALA A 212 -18.32 -8.14 -7.78
C ALA A 212 -19.44 -7.37 -7.05
N SER A 213 -20.64 -7.94 -6.91
CA SER A 213 -21.71 -7.35 -6.09
C SER A 213 -21.33 -7.29 -4.61
N ARG A 214 -20.76 -8.36 -4.06
CA ARG A 214 -20.30 -8.39 -2.66
C ARG A 214 -19.15 -7.43 -2.42
N GLU A 215 -18.19 -7.39 -3.34
CA GLU A 215 -17.10 -6.43 -3.32
C GLU A 215 -17.63 -4.99 -3.34
N LEU A 216 -18.59 -4.71 -4.24
CA LEU A 216 -19.25 -3.41 -4.33
C LEU A 216 -19.98 -3.03 -3.04
N GLU A 217 -20.76 -3.94 -2.44
CA GLU A 217 -21.48 -3.72 -1.18
C GLU A 217 -20.51 -3.45 -0.03
N GLN A 218 -19.42 -4.22 0.08
CA GLN A 218 -18.40 -4.05 1.11
C GLN A 218 -17.66 -2.72 0.96
N ALA A 219 -17.26 -2.38 -0.27
CA ALA A 219 -16.62 -1.12 -0.59
C ALA A 219 -17.56 0.06 -0.30
N HIS A 220 -18.82 -0.02 -0.73
CA HIS A 220 -19.82 1.02 -0.50
C HIS A 220 -20.18 1.19 0.98
N GLY A 221 -20.26 0.08 1.73
CA GLY A 221 -20.53 0.08 3.18
C GLY A 221 -19.42 0.71 4.01
N GLY A 222 -18.23 0.93 3.43
CA GLY A 222 -17.12 1.63 4.07
C GLY A 222 -16.42 0.82 5.17
N ALA A 223 -16.66 -0.49 5.24
CA ALA A 223 -16.02 -1.39 6.22
C ALA A 223 -14.49 -1.29 6.13
N GLU A 224 -13.96 -1.25 4.91
CA GLU A 224 -12.53 -1.13 4.66
C GLU A 224 -11.96 0.21 5.08
N ARG A 225 -12.70 1.31 4.86
CA ARG A 225 -12.32 2.65 5.34
C ARG A 225 -12.24 2.68 6.86
N ILE A 226 -13.20 2.08 7.56
CA ILE A 226 -13.20 1.99 9.03
C ILE A 226 -12.03 1.14 9.53
N ALA A 227 -11.75 0.02 8.87
CA ALA A 227 -10.64 -0.85 9.22
C ALA A 227 -9.27 -0.16 8.99
N MET A 228 -9.11 0.58 7.88
CA MET A 228 -7.91 1.38 7.60
C MET A 228 -7.72 2.47 8.65
N GLN A 229 -8.76 3.24 8.97
CA GLN A 229 -8.72 4.27 10.02
C GLN A 229 -8.34 3.68 11.38
N SER A 230 -8.87 2.50 11.71
CA SER A 230 -8.53 1.80 12.96
C SER A 230 -7.06 1.37 13.01
N LEU A 231 -6.52 0.94 11.87
CA LEU A 231 -5.12 0.50 11.76
C LEU A 231 -4.16 1.68 11.83
N GLU A 232 -4.50 2.79 11.17
CA GLU A 232 -3.77 4.06 11.28
C GLU A 232 -3.78 4.61 12.71
N ALA A 233 -4.95 4.61 13.37
CA ALA A 233 -5.07 5.03 14.77
C ALA A 233 -4.20 4.17 15.70
N ARG A 234 -4.15 2.85 15.48
CA ARG A 234 -3.26 1.94 16.23
C ARG A 234 -1.78 2.23 15.96
N ARG A 235 -1.40 2.50 14.71
CA ARG A 235 -0.01 2.88 14.36
C ARG A 235 0.38 4.20 15.01
N ALA A 236 -0.50 5.20 14.98
CA ALA A 236 -0.29 6.49 15.63
C ALA A 236 -0.14 6.32 17.15
N ALA A 237 -1.05 5.58 17.79
CA ALA A 237 -0.97 5.27 19.22
C ALA A 237 0.32 4.52 19.58
N GLY A 238 0.77 3.58 18.75
CA GLY A 238 2.03 2.87 18.93
C GLY A 238 3.25 3.79 18.85
N LYS A 239 3.29 4.69 17.86
CA LYS A 239 4.37 5.70 17.73
C LYS A 239 4.39 6.66 18.92
N SER A 240 3.25 7.26 19.26
CA SER A 240 3.14 8.18 20.39
C SER A 240 3.44 7.50 21.72
N GLY A 241 3.04 6.24 21.90
CA GLY A 241 3.39 5.44 23.07
C GLY A 241 4.89 5.16 23.17
N GLY A 242 5.53 4.81 22.05
CA GLY A 242 6.98 4.63 21.97
C GLY A 242 7.76 5.92 22.27
N GLU A 243 7.33 7.05 21.71
CA GLU A 243 7.92 8.37 21.97
C GLU A 243 7.76 8.81 23.42
N ALA A 244 6.55 8.66 24.00
CA ALA A 244 6.29 8.98 25.40
C ALA A 244 7.12 8.10 26.34
N SER A 245 7.23 6.80 26.03
CA SER A 245 8.08 5.87 26.77
C SER A 245 9.56 6.25 26.67
N ARG A 246 10.05 6.58 25.47
CA ARG A 246 11.43 7.04 25.26
C ARG A 246 11.71 8.34 26.00
N LYS A 247 10.81 9.33 25.94
CA LYS A 247 10.94 10.60 26.66
C LYS A 247 11.00 10.39 28.17
N ARG A 248 10.13 9.52 28.71
CA ARG A 248 10.14 9.16 30.13
C ARG A 248 11.44 8.45 30.53
N ARG A 249 11.93 7.52 29.70
CA ARG A 249 13.22 6.84 29.91
C ARG A 249 14.37 7.85 29.99
N LEU A 250 14.46 8.77 29.02
CA LEU A 250 15.49 9.82 29.01
C LEU A 250 15.40 10.74 30.24
N ALA A 251 14.19 11.14 30.65
CA ALA A 251 14.00 11.94 31.86
C ALA A 251 14.44 11.19 33.12
N ASN A 252 14.18 9.88 33.19
CA ASN A 252 14.62 9.05 34.31
C ASN A 252 16.15 8.87 34.33
N LEU A 253 16.79 8.67 33.17
CA LEU A 253 18.25 8.63 33.06
C LEU A 253 18.89 9.94 33.49
N GLU A 254 18.29 11.07 33.11
CA GLU A 254 18.71 12.41 33.53
C GLU A 254 18.67 12.57 35.06
N VAL A 255 17.56 12.19 35.70
CA VAL A 255 17.47 12.22 37.17
C VAL A 255 18.49 11.29 37.81
N LEU A 256 18.70 10.09 37.25
CA LEU A 256 19.67 9.12 37.78
C LEU A 256 21.10 9.65 37.71
N ILE A 257 21.52 10.22 36.57
CA ILE A 257 22.88 10.76 36.45
C ILE A 257 23.09 11.97 37.37
N GLU A 258 22.08 12.82 37.57
CA GLU A 258 22.15 13.91 38.56
C GLU A 258 22.37 13.39 39.99
N GLU A 259 21.69 12.30 40.39
CA GLU A 259 21.92 11.70 41.71
C GLU A 259 23.30 11.04 41.82
N ILE A 260 23.82 10.44 40.74
CA ILE A 260 25.20 9.91 40.69
C ILE A 260 26.22 11.05 40.85
N GLU A 261 26.02 12.17 40.17
CA GLU A 261 26.92 13.33 40.24
C GLU A 261 27.00 13.92 41.66
N LYS A 262 25.88 13.93 42.41
CA LYS A 262 25.87 14.34 43.83
C LYS A 262 26.71 13.44 44.73
N LEU A 263 26.89 12.18 44.36
CA LEU A 263 27.71 11.20 45.08
C LEU A 263 29.17 11.17 44.60
N SER A 264 29.58 12.07 43.70
CA SER A 264 30.96 12.12 43.16
C SER A 264 32.06 12.18 44.24
N GLY A 265 31.80 12.81 45.39
CA GLY A 265 32.75 12.84 46.51
C GLY A 265 32.99 11.48 47.20
N ALA A 266 32.17 10.48 46.94
CA ALA A 266 32.32 9.12 47.47
C ALA A 266 33.14 8.20 46.54
N VAL A 267 33.50 8.66 45.34
CA VAL A 267 34.30 7.90 44.38
C VAL A 267 35.67 7.58 44.98
N GLY A 268 36.03 6.29 45.03
CA GLY A 268 37.25 5.79 45.67
C GLY A 268 37.07 5.37 47.14
N LEU A 269 35.96 5.76 47.78
CA LEU A 269 35.59 5.30 49.14
C LEU A 269 34.67 4.08 49.09
N ILE A 270 33.81 3.99 48.07
CA ILE A 270 32.90 2.87 47.82
C ILE A 270 32.93 2.48 46.32
N SER A 271 32.43 1.29 46.01
CA SER A 271 32.40 0.79 44.63
C SER A 271 31.45 1.59 43.74
N GLU A 272 31.76 1.65 42.43
CA GLU A 272 30.90 2.27 41.41
C GLU A 272 29.46 1.71 41.47
N ASP A 273 29.32 0.39 41.52
CA ASP A 273 28.01 -0.26 41.61
C ASP A 273 27.22 0.20 42.85
N ARG A 274 27.91 0.41 43.98
CA ARG A 274 27.25 0.88 45.21
C ARG A 274 26.79 2.33 45.10
N ILE A 275 27.55 3.18 44.41
CA ILE A 275 27.16 4.57 44.11
C ILE A 275 25.92 4.58 43.21
N VAL A 276 25.93 3.77 42.14
CA VAL A 276 24.80 3.68 41.20
C VAL A 276 23.54 3.16 41.89
N GLU A 277 23.64 2.13 42.74
CA GLU A 277 22.51 1.63 43.53
C GLU A 277 21.94 2.70 44.46
N GLN A 278 22.79 3.43 45.20
CA GLN A 278 22.36 4.48 46.12
C GLN A 278 21.71 5.65 45.38
N ALA A 279 22.29 6.08 44.26
CA ALA A 279 21.73 7.10 43.39
C ALA A 279 20.35 6.68 42.85
N PHE A 280 20.18 5.41 42.47
CA PHE A 280 18.91 4.91 41.98
C PHE A 280 17.82 4.89 43.06
N GLU A 281 18.15 4.51 44.30
CA GLU A 281 17.21 4.61 45.43
C GLU A 281 16.84 6.07 45.75
N ALA A 282 17.80 6.99 45.71
CA ALA A 282 17.53 8.43 45.86
C ALA A 282 16.61 8.94 44.74
N ALA A 283 16.86 8.51 43.51
CA ALA A 283 16.08 8.90 42.34
C ALA A 283 14.65 8.35 42.38
N LYS A 284 14.43 7.13 42.90
CA LYS A 284 13.08 6.58 43.17
C LYS A 284 12.29 7.40 44.18
N ASN A 285 12.97 7.93 45.19
CA ASN A 285 12.34 8.77 46.20
C ASN A 285 12.04 10.17 45.68
N ARG A 286 12.87 10.69 44.77
CA ARG A 286 12.71 12.01 44.14
C ARG A 286 11.62 12.01 43.07
N GLU A 287 11.58 11.00 42.20
CA GLU A 287 10.67 10.94 41.06
C GLU A 287 9.72 9.74 41.17
N SER A 288 8.43 10.03 41.37
CA SER A 288 7.38 9.01 41.55
C SER A 288 7.23 8.05 40.37
N ASN A 289 7.62 8.49 39.17
CA ASN A 289 7.56 7.70 37.93
C ASN A 289 8.83 6.87 37.66
N MET A 290 9.81 6.90 38.56
CA MET A 290 11.04 6.12 38.41
C MET A 290 10.74 4.62 38.52
N PRO A 291 11.25 3.77 37.61
CA PRO A 291 11.06 2.32 37.68
C PRO A 291 11.64 1.74 38.98
N LYS A 292 10.94 0.76 39.55
CA LYS A 292 11.33 0.14 40.82
C LYS A 292 12.15 -1.14 40.66
N SER A 293 12.21 -1.69 39.45
CA SER A 293 12.81 -3.01 39.19
C SER A 293 14.35 -2.95 39.14
N ARG A 294 15.00 -4.00 39.63
CA ARG A 294 16.46 -4.16 39.53
C ARG A 294 16.94 -4.30 38.08
N LYS A 295 16.17 -5.00 37.25
CA LYS A 295 16.47 -5.14 35.83
C LYS A 295 16.58 -3.78 35.14
N THR A 296 15.68 -2.86 35.46
CA THR A 296 15.73 -1.50 34.89
C THR A 296 16.96 -0.72 35.33
N LEU A 297 17.48 -0.96 36.54
CA LEU A 297 18.75 -0.39 36.98
C LEU A 297 19.91 -0.89 36.12
N GLU A 298 19.94 -2.19 35.82
CA GLU A 298 20.97 -2.79 34.96
C GLU A 298 20.89 -2.23 33.53
N ASP A 299 19.68 -2.12 32.98
CA ASP A 299 19.44 -1.53 31.65
C ASP A 299 19.90 -0.07 31.62
N TYR A 300 19.49 0.74 32.60
CA TYR A 300 19.89 2.15 32.70
C TYR A 300 21.39 2.31 32.93
N GLY A 301 21.99 1.47 33.78
CA GLY A 301 23.43 1.48 34.01
C GLY A 301 24.22 1.15 32.74
N THR A 302 23.68 0.31 31.86
CA THR A 302 24.28 0.04 30.55
C THR A 302 24.21 1.28 29.66
N GLU A 303 23.03 1.91 29.57
CA GLU A 303 22.84 3.13 28.77
C GLU A 303 23.67 4.32 29.24
N LEU A 304 23.74 4.56 30.55
CA LEU A 304 24.56 5.62 31.13
C LEU A 304 26.05 5.47 30.75
N ARG A 305 26.51 4.27 30.39
CA ARG A 305 27.91 4.00 30.00
C ARG A 305 28.12 3.96 28.48
N SER A 306 27.05 3.83 27.69
CA SER A 306 27.12 3.61 26.24
C SER A 306 26.53 4.74 25.39
N GLU A 307 25.56 5.50 25.91
CA GLU A 307 24.81 6.50 25.14
C GLU A 307 25.14 7.95 25.56
N GLU A 308 25.37 8.82 24.58
CA GLU A 308 25.50 10.27 24.83
C GLU A 308 24.12 10.92 25.05
N PRO A 309 24.01 11.97 25.89
CA PRO A 309 25.09 12.68 26.60
C PRO A 309 25.49 12.05 27.95
N PHE A 310 24.82 10.96 28.35
CA PHE A 310 24.96 10.39 29.68
C PHE A 310 26.34 9.76 29.91
N LYS A 311 26.89 9.11 28.89
CA LYS A 311 28.24 8.54 28.91
C LYS A 311 29.31 9.53 29.34
N SER A 312 29.36 10.69 28.69
CA SER A 312 30.35 11.72 29.02
C SER A 312 30.25 12.18 30.48
N ARG A 313 29.02 12.34 30.99
CA ARG A 313 28.77 12.73 32.39
C ARG A 313 29.15 11.63 33.37
N PHE A 314 28.80 10.39 33.05
CA PHE A 314 29.15 9.22 33.85
C PHE A 314 30.67 9.06 33.97
N GLU A 315 31.38 9.14 32.84
CA GLU A 315 32.85 9.08 32.83
C GLU A 315 33.47 10.25 33.59
N ALA A 316 32.90 11.46 33.54
CA ALA A 316 33.39 12.60 34.31
C ALA A 316 33.31 12.41 35.83
N VAL A 317 32.39 11.58 36.32
CA VAL A 317 32.30 11.23 37.75
C VAL A 317 33.33 10.15 38.12
N PHE A 318 33.41 9.07 37.36
CA PHE A 318 34.20 7.89 37.76
C PHE A 318 35.64 7.86 37.22
N ARG A 319 35.95 8.53 36.10
CA ARG A 319 37.30 8.50 35.49
C ARG A 319 38.21 9.67 35.85
N LYS A 320 37.72 10.68 36.57
CA LYS A 320 38.58 11.79 37.04
C LYS A 320 39.60 11.41 38.12
N ASN A 321 39.46 10.21 38.70
CA ASN A 321 40.33 9.70 39.76
C ASN A 321 41.24 8.54 39.32
N ALA A 322 41.34 8.28 38.00
CA ALA A 322 42.26 7.30 37.43
C ALA A 322 43.57 7.96 36.95
#